data_AF-A0A4Q3YWK6-F1
#
_entry.id   AF-A0A4Q3YWK6-F1
#
_cell.length_a   1.000
_cell.length_b   1.000
_cell.length_c   1.000
_cell.angle_alpha   90.00
_cell.angle_beta   90.00
_cell.angle_gamma   90.00
#
_symmetry.space_group_name_H-M   'P 1'
#
loop_
_entity.id
_entity.type
_entity.pdbx_description
1 polymer ?
#
loop_
_entity_poly.entity_id
_entity_poly.type
_entity_poly.pdbx_seq_one_letter_code
_entity_poly.pdbx_strand_id
1 'polypeptide(L)'
;MLSIVTKRLVAVASLALACCIAQAKEGPPRVLQEPVLGLRLPAAKLRLNVLTDEIRNKCAPLADNEKWRGRLWVYATTKDAGGTYYVVGGYYERLNPEPGQPRYQLDTTGAVFQIVGDTCIGYGGAKEVFDAQYFEETPQAILRKLAADLAAQLARGLGGSERLRTELRNQRIDLEQLSPELQEALKTYFESNR
;
A
#
# COMPACT_ATOMS: atom_id res chain seq x y z
N MET A 1 -65.39 2.64 56.39
CA MET A 1 -65.83 2.05 55.11
C MET A 1 -64.87 2.53 54.02
N LEU A 2 -64.38 1.58 53.23
CA LEU A 2 -63.46 1.74 52.10
C LEU A 2 -63.96 2.77 51.07
N SER A 3 -63.06 3.51 50.44
CA SER A 3 -62.96 3.45 48.97
C SER A 3 -61.64 4.04 48.46
N ILE A 4 -60.90 3.19 47.75
CA ILE A 4 -59.64 3.40 47.04
C ILE A 4 -59.98 3.84 45.62
N VAL A 5 -59.46 4.95 45.09
CA VAL A 5 -59.13 5.06 43.65
C VAL A 5 -58.03 6.11 43.42
N THR A 6 -56.78 5.69 43.51
CA THR A 6 -55.64 6.46 42.98
C THR A 6 -55.49 6.10 41.50
N LYS A 7 -55.94 6.97 40.60
CA LYS A 7 -55.80 6.76 39.14
C LYS A 7 -54.32 6.87 38.74
N ARG A 8 -53.74 5.75 38.34
CA ARG A 8 -52.43 5.66 37.67
C ARG A 8 -52.54 6.26 36.27
N LEU A 9 -51.83 7.35 36.01
CA LEU A 9 -51.56 7.81 34.64
C LEU A 9 -50.20 7.25 34.22
N VAL A 10 -50.26 6.21 33.39
CA VAL A 10 -49.09 5.64 32.71
C VAL A 10 -48.85 6.49 31.46
N ALA A 11 -47.86 7.39 31.51
CA ALA A 11 -47.35 8.06 30.33
C ALA A 11 -46.20 7.20 29.75
N VAL A 12 -46.52 6.34 28.77
CA VAL A 12 -45.49 5.66 27.97
C VAL A 12 -44.91 6.68 27.01
N ALA A 13 -43.79 7.29 27.38
CA ALA A 13 -43.01 8.15 26.50
C ALA A 13 -42.39 7.27 25.40
N SER A 14 -42.86 7.46 24.17
CA SER A 14 -42.34 6.85 22.96
C SER A 14 -40.94 7.40 22.64
N LEU A 15 -39.88 6.79 23.19
CA LEU A 15 -38.52 7.01 22.69
C LEU A 15 -38.32 6.21 21.40
N ALA A 16 -38.83 6.74 20.29
CA ALA A 16 -38.31 6.39 18.97
C ALA A 16 -36.96 7.09 18.81
N LEU A 17 -35.91 6.50 19.38
CA LEU A 17 -34.54 6.89 19.10
C LEU A 17 -34.26 6.51 17.65
N ALA A 18 -34.50 7.45 16.73
CA ALA A 18 -34.03 7.35 15.37
C ALA A 18 -32.50 7.35 15.41
N CYS A 19 -31.91 6.16 15.52
CA CYS A 19 -30.51 5.91 15.23
C CYS A 19 -30.31 6.15 13.73
N CYS A 20 -30.20 7.41 13.34
CA CYS A 20 -29.53 7.79 12.10
C CYS A 20 -28.06 7.40 12.27
N ILE A 21 -27.73 6.15 12.00
CA ILE A 21 -26.37 5.72 11.74
C ILE A 21 -25.98 6.47 10.48
N ALA A 22 -25.35 7.64 10.65
CA ALA A 22 -24.66 8.30 9.57
C ALA A 22 -23.59 7.30 9.09
N GLN A 23 -23.89 6.58 8.00
CA GLN A 23 -22.89 5.81 7.29
C GLN A 23 -21.89 6.83 6.78
N ALA A 24 -20.81 7.02 7.54
CA ALA A 24 -19.67 7.80 7.08
C ALA A 24 -19.24 7.19 5.75
N LYS A 25 -19.38 7.96 4.67
CA LYS A 25 -18.97 7.54 3.33
C LYS A 25 -17.51 7.13 3.42
N GLU A 26 -17.24 5.84 3.24
CA GLU A 26 -15.88 5.29 3.33
C GLU A 26 -15.00 6.02 2.29
N GLY A 27 -13.92 6.62 2.76
CA GLY A 27 -12.95 7.33 1.92
C GLY A 27 -11.75 6.45 1.60
N PRO A 28 -10.90 6.85 0.63
CA PRO A 28 -9.71 6.09 0.29
C PRO A 28 -8.75 5.97 1.49
N PRO A 29 -7.89 4.94 1.52
CA PRO A 29 -6.91 4.74 2.59
C PRO A 29 -6.04 5.97 2.80
N ARG A 30 -5.96 6.45 4.04
CA ARG A 30 -5.10 7.59 4.42
C ARG A 30 -3.63 7.20 4.60
N VAL A 31 -3.38 5.91 4.81
CA VAL A 31 -2.08 5.31 5.01
C VAL A 31 -1.93 4.18 4.01
N LEU A 32 -0.86 4.21 3.24
CA LEU A 32 -0.45 3.14 2.34
C LEU A 32 0.56 2.24 3.04
N GLN A 33 0.72 1.03 2.52
CA GLN A 33 1.82 0.16 2.88
C GLN A 33 2.82 0.14 1.71
N GLU A 34 4.07 0.50 2.00
CA GLU A 34 5.19 0.29 1.09
C GLU A 34 5.46 -1.23 1.01
N PRO A 35 5.52 -1.80 -0.21
CA PRO A 35 5.35 -3.24 -0.39
C PRO A 35 6.61 -4.08 -0.09
N VAL A 36 7.79 -3.48 0.06
CA VAL A 36 9.06 -4.22 0.30
C VAL A 36 9.42 -4.28 1.78
N LEU A 37 9.47 -3.13 2.44
CA LEU A 37 9.84 -2.94 3.85
C LEU A 37 8.61 -2.92 4.78
N GLY A 38 7.40 -2.82 4.22
CA GLY A 38 6.16 -2.75 5.00
C GLY A 38 5.93 -1.39 5.67
N LEU A 39 6.58 -0.32 5.19
CA LEU A 39 6.43 1.01 5.79
C LEU A 39 4.99 1.53 5.63
N ARG A 40 4.43 2.01 6.73
CA ARG A 40 3.15 2.72 6.76
C ARG A 40 3.37 4.18 6.39
N LEU A 41 2.95 4.56 5.19
CA LEU A 41 3.22 5.88 4.62
C LEU A 41 1.94 6.72 4.51
N PRO A 42 1.91 7.98 4.97
CA PRO A 42 0.74 8.84 4.83
C PRO A 42 0.51 9.21 3.35
N ALA A 43 -0.58 8.69 2.76
CA ALA A 43 -0.88 8.81 1.33
C ALA A 43 -0.86 10.26 0.84
N ALA A 44 -1.40 11.19 1.63
CA ALA A 44 -1.50 12.61 1.27
C ALA A 44 -0.16 13.35 1.24
N LYS A 45 0.90 12.80 1.85
CA LYS A 45 2.24 13.43 1.90
C LYS A 45 3.24 12.75 0.99
N LEU A 46 2.89 11.58 0.46
CA LEU A 46 3.78 10.75 -0.33
C LEU A 46 3.86 11.29 -1.77
N ARG A 47 5.07 11.69 -2.20
CA ARG A 47 5.33 12.23 -3.54
C ARG A 47 5.99 11.18 -4.43
N LEU A 48 5.26 10.10 -4.72
CA LEU A 48 5.68 9.06 -5.66
C LEU A 48 4.94 9.19 -6.99
N ASN A 49 5.55 8.67 -8.05
CA ASN A 49 4.90 8.59 -9.35
C ASN A 49 3.77 7.55 -9.29
N VAL A 50 2.61 7.91 -9.84
CA VAL A 50 1.49 6.98 -10.03
C VAL A 50 1.81 6.08 -11.22
N LEU A 51 1.48 4.79 -11.13
CA LEU A 51 1.59 3.87 -12.26
C LEU A 51 0.65 4.33 -13.37
N THR A 52 1.19 4.55 -14.57
CA THR A 52 0.41 5.05 -15.70
C THR A 52 -0.56 3.99 -16.20
N ASP A 53 -1.68 4.42 -16.77
CA ASP A 53 -2.66 3.50 -17.37
C ASP A 53 -2.05 2.70 -18.52
N GLU A 54 -1.11 3.29 -19.28
CA GLU A 54 -0.36 2.60 -20.33
C GLU A 54 0.35 1.35 -19.79
N ILE A 55 1.11 1.47 -18.69
CA ILE A 55 1.82 0.33 -18.10
C ILE A 55 0.85 -0.63 -17.42
N ARG A 56 -0.13 -0.09 -16.71
CA ARG A 56 -1.16 -0.88 -16.01
C ARG A 56 -1.93 -1.79 -16.97
N ASN A 57 -2.30 -1.28 -18.14
CA ASN A 57 -3.07 -2.02 -19.15
C ASN A 57 -2.25 -3.15 -19.81
N LYS A 58 -0.91 -3.10 -19.76
CA LYS A 58 -0.04 -4.21 -20.19
C LYS A 58 -0.04 -5.37 -19.20
N CYS A 59 -0.38 -5.11 -17.93
CA CYS A 59 -0.41 -6.09 -16.85
C CYS A 59 -1.85 -6.42 -16.46
N ALA A 60 -2.44 -7.47 -17.06
CA ALA A 60 -3.82 -7.87 -16.79
C ALA A 60 -4.18 -7.98 -15.28
N PRO A 61 -3.32 -8.48 -14.37
CA PRO A 61 -3.62 -8.49 -12.94
C PRO A 61 -3.72 -7.10 -12.28
N LEU A 62 -3.10 -6.08 -12.86
CA LEU A 62 -3.09 -4.70 -12.34
C LEU A 62 -4.11 -3.80 -13.06
N ALA A 63 -4.61 -4.24 -14.22
CA ALA A 63 -5.55 -3.50 -15.04
C ALA A 63 -6.89 -3.29 -14.31
N ASP A 64 -7.47 -2.11 -14.50
CA ASP A 64 -8.84 -1.85 -14.06
C ASP A 64 -9.81 -2.79 -14.78
N ASN A 65 -10.86 -3.20 -14.07
CA ASN A 65 -11.93 -4.01 -14.62
C ASN A 65 -13.29 -3.56 -14.06
N GLU A 66 -14.36 -4.25 -14.45
CA GLU A 66 -15.73 -3.91 -14.03
C GLU A 66 -15.95 -3.93 -12.51
N LYS A 67 -15.08 -4.61 -11.75
CA LYS A 67 -15.18 -4.77 -10.30
C LYS A 67 -14.21 -3.87 -9.55
N TRP A 68 -13.04 -3.58 -10.14
CA TRP A 68 -11.91 -3.00 -9.44
C TRP A 68 -11.24 -1.88 -10.22
N ARG A 69 -10.88 -0.82 -9.50
CA ARG A 69 -10.03 0.26 -9.98
C ARG A 69 -8.79 0.40 -9.10
N GLY A 70 -7.61 0.22 -9.68
CA GLY A 70 -6.35 0.34 -8.95
C GLY A 70 -5.90 1.80 -8.84
N ARG A 71 -5.36 2.18 -7.69
CA ARG A 71 -4.49 3.35 -7.56
C ARG A 71 -3.14 2.88 -7.03
N LEU A 72 -2.19 2.76 -7.94
CA LEU A 72 -0.88 2.19 -7.68
C LEU A 72 0.21 3.25 -7.85
N TRP A 73 1.25 3.16 -7.04
CA TRP A 73 2.45 3.99 -7.13
C TRP A 73 3.66 3.13 -7.48
N VAL A 74 4.59 3.73 -8.21
CA VAL A 74 5.89 3.12 -8.52
C VAL A 74 6.85 3.43 -7.37
N TYR A 75 7.24 2.39 -6.65
CA TYR A 75 8.19 2.47 -5.54
C TYR A 75 9.63 2.28 -6.01
N ALA A 76 9.85 1.54 -7.10
CA ALA A 76 11.15 1.44 -7.76
C ALA A 76 10.98 1.08 -9.24
N THR A 77 11.94 1.49 -10.05
CA THR A 77 12.05 1.04 -11.44
C THR A 77 13.50 0.91 -11.89
N THR A 78 13.77 -0.05 -12.77
CA THR A 78 15.05 -0.17 -13.46
C THR A 78 14.85 -0.76 -14.85
N LYS A 79 15.80 -0.50 -15.74
CA LYS A 79 15.79 -1.05 -17.11
C LYS A 79 17.06 -1.83 -17.39
N ASP A 80 16.94 -2.87 -18.21
CA ASP A 80 18.04 -3.57 -18.84
C ASP A 80 17.73 -3.89 -20.31
N ALA A 81 18.48 -4.83 -20.92
CA ALA A 81 18.24 -5.27 -22.27
C ALA A 81 16.96 -6.11 -22.42
N GLY A 82 16.51 -6.77 -21.34
CA GLY A 82 15.31 -7.60 -21.32
C GLY A 82 14.02 -6.80 -21.18
N GLY A 83 14.05 -5.66 -20.47
CA GLY A 83 12.86 -4.84 -20.32
C GLY A 83 12.95 -3.80 -19.20
N THR A 84 11.79 -3.31 -18.77
CA THR A 84 11.69 -2.40 -17.63
C THR A 84 11.02 -3.10 -16.47
N TYR A 85 11.69 -3.16 -15.33
CA TYR A 85 11.21 -3.72 -14.09
C TYR A 85 10.57 -2.64 -13.23
N TYR A 86 9.53 -3.03 -12.50
CA TYR A 86 8.77 -2.15 -11.61
C TYR A 86 8.53 -2.83 -10.27
N VAL A 87 8.59 -2.05 -9.20
CA VAL A 87 8.03 -2.37 -7.89
C VAL A 87 6.85 -1.44 -7.67
N VAL A 88 5.67 -1.99 -7.47
CA VAL A 88 4.44 -1.20 -7.29
C VAL A 88 3.66 -1.64 -6.06
N GLY A 89 2.83 -0.74 -5.55
CA GLY A 89 1.86 -1.01 -4.49
C GLY A 89 0.86 0.13 -4.38
N GLY A 90 -0.21 -0.06 -3.60
CA GLY A 90 -1.22 0.98 -3.45
C GLY A 90 -2.52 0.46 -2.84
N TYR A 91 -3.64 0.75 -3.49
CA TYR A 91 -4.95 0.22 -3.08
C TYR A 91 -5.86 0.04 -4.29
N TYR A 92 -6.90 -0.77 -4.10
CA TYR A 92 -7.96 -0.99 -5.09
C TYR A 92 -9.29 -0.48 -4.55
N GLU A 93 -10.04 0.21 -5.40
CA GLU A 93 -11.42 0.62 -5.18
C GLU A 93 -12.35 -0.42 -5.80
N ARG A 94 -13.26 -0.96 -5.01
CA ARG A 94 -14.36 -1.80 -5.47
C ARG A 94 -15.46 -0.91 -6.02
N LEU A 95 -15.80 -1.08 -7.30
CA LEU A 95 -16.77 -0.21 -7.99
C LEU A 95 -18.22 -0.52 -7.59
N ASN A 96 -18.51 -1.78 -7.26
CA ASN A 96 -19.82 -2.27 -6.87
C ASN A 96 -19.72 -3.14 -5.60
N PRO A 97 -19.49 -2.56 -4.40
CA PRO A 97 -19.38 -3.31 -3.17
C PRO A 97 -20.75 -3.86 -2.72
N GLU A 98 -20.79 -5.13 -2.33
CA GLU A 98 -21.98 -5.70 -1.67
C GLU A 98 -22.11 -5.17 -0.23
N PRO A 99 -23.30 -5.21 0.38
CA PRO A 99 -23.48 -4.83 1.77
C PRO A 99 -22.49 -5.54 2.70
N GLY A 100 -21.72 -4.77 3.47
CA GLY A 100 -20.69 -5.28 4.38
C GLY A 100 -19.30 -5.44 3.78
N GLN A 101 -19.12 -5.28 2.46
CA GLN A 101 -17.80 -5.25 1.84
C GLN A 101 -17.19 -3.84 1.93
N PRO A 102 -15.90 -3.70 2.30
CA PRO A 102 -15.24 -2.40 2.25
C PRO A 102 -15.12 -1.93 0.80
N ARG A 103 -15.31 -0.63 0.59
CA ARG A 103 -15.14 0.00 -0.74
C ARG A 103 -13.68 0.00 -1.18
N TYR A 104 -12.74 0.10 -0.25
CA TYR A 104 -11.31 0.16 -0.56
C TYR A 104 -10.57 -1.02 0.06
N GLN A 105 -9.69 -1.63 -0.72
CA GLN A 105 -8.79 -2.68 -0.28
C GLN A 105 -7.34 -2.20 -0.40
N LEU A 106 -6.62 -2.15 0.71
CA LEU A 106 -5.19 -1.85 0.69
C LEU A 106 -4.44 -3.03 0.06
N ASP A 107 -3.52 -2.72 -0.86
CA ASP A 107 -2.57 -3.69 -1.38
C ASP A 107 -1.36 -3.72 -0.45
N THR A 108 -1.26 -4.79 0.34
CA THR A 108 -0.19 -4.95 1.34
C THR A 108 1.02 -5.71 0.80
N THR A 109 0.89 -6.35 -0.36
CA THR A 109 1.95 -7.19 -0.96
C THR A 109 2.68 -6.46 -2.07
N GLY A 110 1.97 -5.57 -2.79
CA GLY A 110 2.47 -4.99 -4.02
C GLY A 110 2.78 -6.06 -5.07
N ALA A 111 3.57 -5.67 -6.07
CA ALA A 111 4.07 -6.58 -7.08
C ALA A 111 5.44 -6.15 -7.61
N VAL A 112 6.23 -7.14 -8.02
CA VAL A 112 7.37 -6.95 -8.92
C VAL A 112 7.00 -7.54 -10.28
N PHE A 113 7.19 -6.76 -11.34
CA PHE A 113 6.94 -7.22 -12.71
C PHE A 113 7.90 -6.57 -13.70
N GLN A 114 8.03 -7.18 -14.87
CA GLN A 114 8.77 -6.66 -16.02
C GLN A 114 7.84 -6.41 -17.20
N ILE A 115 8.06 -5.30 -17.90
CA ILE A 115 7.46 -5.01 -19.20
C ILE A 115 8.49 -5.28 -20.30
N VAL A 116 8.13 -6.15 -21.23
CA VAL A 116 8.89 -6.51 -22.43
C VAL A 116 8.00 -6.24 -23.66
N GLY A 117 8.20 -5.10 -24.31
CA GLY A 117 7.29 -4.63 -25.35
C GLY A 117 5.89 -4.37 -24.78
N ASP A 118 4.92 -5.20 -25.18
CA ASP A 118 3.53 -5.15 -24.70
C ASP A 118 3.18 -6.30 -23.74
N THR A 119 4.17 -7.14 -23.40
CA THR A 119 3.99 -8.25 -22.46
C THR A 119 4.39 -7.83 -21.05
N CYS A 120 3.58 -8.22 -20.07
CA CYS A 120 3.88 -8.10 -18.65
C CYS A 120 4.19 -9.47 -18.05
N ILE A 121 5.34 -9.58 -17.39
CA ILE A 121 5.80 -10.78 -16.68
C ILE A 121 5.78 -10.45 -15.18
N GLY A 122 4.90 -11.08 -14.42
CA GLY A 122 4.81 -10.92 -12.97
C GLY A 122 5.71 -11.92 -12.24
N TYR A 123 6.44 -11.44 -11.24
CA TYR A 123 7.35 -12.26 -10.42
C TYR A 123 6.81 -12.55 -9.01
N GLY A 124 5.71 -11.90 -8.61
CA GLY A 124 5.06 -12.10 -7.31
C GLY A 124 5.03 -10.85 -6.45
N GLY A 125 4.76 -11.04 -5.15
CA GLY A 125 4.71 -9.97 -4.16
C GLY A 125 6.09 -9.32 -3.96
N ALA A 126 6.13 -8.02 -3.71
CA ALA A 126 7.40 -7.30 -3.75
C ALA A 126 8.38 -7.77 -2.67
N LYS A 127 7.94 -7.85 -1.41
CA LYS A 127 8.77 -8.39 -0.32
C LYS A 127 9.24 -9.82 -0.60
N GLU A 128 8.36 -10.68 -1.08
CA GLU A 128 8.69 -12.08 -1.39
C GLU A 128 9.80 -12.17 -2.44
N VAL A 129 9.74 -11.38 -3.50
CA VAL A 129 10.77 -11.38 -4.55
C VAL A 129 12.15 -10.95 -4.02
N PHE A 130 12.19 -9.96 -3.12
CA PHE A 130 13.45 -9.56 -2.46
C PHE A 130 13.96 -10.60 -1.46
N ASP A 131 13.06 -11.29 -0.75
CA ASP A 131 13.41 -12.27 0.29
C ASP A 131 13.79 -13.64 -0.29
N ALA A 132 13.07 -14.11 -1.31
CA ALA A 132 13.22 -15.44 -1.90
C ALA A 132 14.45 -15.54 -2.83
N GLN A 133 14.85 -14.42 -3.44
CA GLN A 133 16.08 -14.32 -4.25
C GLN A 133 16.19 -15.39 -5.36
N TYR A 134 15.08 -15.68 -6.05
CA TYR A 134 15.08 -16.55 -7.23
C TYR A 134 15.75 -15.85 -8.42
N PHE A 135 17.09 -15.86 -8.43
CA PHE A 135 17.91 -15.11 -9.37
C PHE A 135 17.81 -15.58 -10.83
N GLU A 136 17.24 -16.76 -11.08
CA GLU A 136 16.90 -17.22 -12.43
C GLU A 136 15.77 -16.40 -13.06
N GLU A 137 14.82 -15.93 -12.24
CA GLU A 137 13.69 -15.12 -12.69
C GLU A 137 13.97 -13.63 -12.58
N THR A 138 14.55 -13.20 -11.45
CA THR A 138 14.91 -11.81 -11.19
C THR A 138 16.40 -11.71 -10.88
N PRO A 139 17.26 -11.44 -11.87
CA PRO A 139 18.71 -11.44 -11.69
C PRO A 139 19.15 -10.52 -10.55
N GLN A 140 20.18 -10.94 -9.79
CA GLN A 140 20.66 -10.17 -8.63
C GLN A 140 20.99 -8.71 -8.97
N ALA A 141 21.57 -8.47 -10.16
CA ALA A 141 21.87 -7.11 -10.62
C ALA A 141 20.62 -6.22 -10.78
N ILE A 142 19.48 -6.82 -11.12
CA ILE A 142 18.19 -6.12 -11.17
C ILE A 142 17.68 -5.82 -9.77
N LEU A 143 17.74 -6.79 -8.85
CA LEU A 143 17.33 -6.56 -7.45
C LEU A 143 18.16 -5.48 -6.77
N ARG A 144 19.48 -5.42 -6.99
CA ARG A 144 20.34 -4.33 -6.49
C ARG A 144 19.90 -2.96 -7.02
N LYS A 145 19.63 -2.87 -8.32
CA LYS A 145 19.17 -1.61 -8.93
C LYS A 145 17.79 -1.21 -8.42
N LEU A 146 16.87 -2.16 -8.25
CA LEU A 146 15.55 -1.90 -7.68
C LEU A 146 15.64 -1.47 -6.21
N ALA A 147 16.49 -2.10 -5.40
CA ALA A 147 16.72 -1.70 -4.01
C ALA A 147 17.28 -0.28 -3.91
N ALA A 148 18.26 0.06 -4.77
CA ALA A 148 18.84 1.40 -4.83
C ALA A 148 17.81 2.46 -5.26
N ASP A 149 17.02 2.20 -6.32
CA ASP A 149 15.96 3.14 -6.72
C ASP A 149 14.86 3.22 -5.66
N LEU A 150 14.48 2.11 -5.02
CA LEU A 150 13.52 2.10 -3.91
C LEU A 150 13.92 3.09 -2.81
N ALA A 151 15.15 2.97 -2.30
CA ALA A 151 15.67 3.86 -1.27
C ALA A 151 15.65 5.33 -1.73
N ALA A 152 16.03 5.59 -2.99
CA ALA A 152 16.04 6.93 -3.56
C ALA A 152 14.61 7.51 -3.75
N GLN A 153 13.66 6.70 -4.23
CA GLN A 153 12.25 7.08 -4.38
C GLN A 153 11.61 7.34 -3.03
N LEU A 154 11.87 6.51 -2.02
CA LEU A 154 11.36 6.71 -0.67
C LEU A 154 11.92 7.99 -0.03
N ALA A 155 13.22 8.24 -0.16
CA ALA A 155 13.83 9.48 0.30
C ALA A 155 13.19 10.69 -0.39
N ARG A 156 13.07 10.68 -1.72
CA ARG A 156 12.40 11.78 -2.47
C ARG A 156 10.93 11.93 -2.07
N GLY A 157 10.20 10.84 -2.02
CA GLY A 157 8.76 10.78 -1.75
C GLY A 157 8.37 11.24 -0.35
N LEU A 158 9.27 11.04 0.63
CA LEU A 158 9.13 11.51 2.00
C LEU A 158 9.67 12.92 2.24
N GLY A 159 10.40 13.50 1.28
CA GLY A 159 10.95 14.86 1.38
C GLY A 159 12.39 14.94 1.92
N GLY A 160 13.16 13.86 1.81
CA GLY A 160 14.61 13.84 2.03
C GLY A 160 15.09 12.64 2.85
N SER A 161 16.41 12.44 2.87
CA SER A 161 17.05 11.31 3.56
C SER A 161 16.77 11.30 5.06
N GLU A 162 16.82 12.44 5.75
CA GLU A 162 16.51 12.53 7.19
C GLU A 162 15.09 12.07 7.52
N ARG A 163 14.13 12.35 6.63
CA ARG A 163 12.76 11.88 6.82
C ARG A 163 12.67 10.37 6.66
N LEU A 164 13.34 9.80 5.66
CA LEU A 164 13.42 8.35 5.50
C LEU A 164 14.09 7.68 6.72
N ARG A 165 15.23 8.20 7.21
CA ARG A 165 15.88 7.72 8.46
C ARG A 165 14.89 7.69 9.62
N THR A 166 14.13 8.78 9.78
CA THR A 166 13.13 8.90 10.85
C THR A 166 12.01 7.87 10.71
N GLU A 167 11.48 7.65 9.50
CA GLU A 167 10.44 6.66 9.27
C GLU A 167 10.94 5.23 9.51
N LEU A 168 12.13 4.87 9.01
CA LEU A 168 12.75 3.55 9.23
C LEU A 168 12.92 3.25 10.73
N ARG A 169 13.42 4.23 11.50
CA ARG A 169 13.58 4.11 12.96
C ARG A 169 12.24 4.01 13.68
N ASN A 170 11.29 4.89 13.37
CA ASN A 170 9.99 4.93 14.04
C ASN A 170 9.20 3.64 13.84
N GLN A 171 9.35 3.03 12.67
CA GLN A 171 8.67 1.79 12.30
C GLN A 171 9.49 0.54 12.60
N ARG A 172 10.65 0.69 13.27
CA ARG A 172 11.51 -0.40 13.76
C ARG A 172 11.91 -1.37 12.65
N ILE A 173 12.25 -0.84 11.47
CA ILE A 173 12.84 -1.65 10.42
C ILE A 173 14.23 -2.10 10.90
N ASP A 174 14.47 -3.41 10.87
CA ASP A 174 15.75 -4.01 11.22
C ASP A 174 16.56 -4.25 9.94
N LEU A 175 17.65 -3.50 9.78
CA LEU A 175 18.51 -3.60 8.59
C LEU A 175 19.05 -5.03 8.41
N GLU A 176 19.40 -5.70 9.49
CA GLU A 176 20.03 -7.04 9.45
C GLU A 176 19.06 -8.13 8.99
N GLN A 177 17.75 -7.88 9.04
CA GLN A 177 16.70 -8.79 8.57
C GLN A 177 16.33 -8.57 7.10
N LEU A 178 16.86 -7.52 6.45
CA LEU A 178 16.61 -7.26 5.04
C LEU A 178 17.51 -8.13 4.17
N SER A 179 17.12 -8.34 2.91
CA SER A 179 17.98 -8.99 1.93
C SER A 179 19.27 -8.19 1.67
N PRO A 180 20.39 -8.83 1.30
CA PRO A 180 21.67 -8.16 1.01
C PRO A 180 21.56 -6.93 0.11
N GLU A 181 20.70 -6.97 -0.91
CA GLU A 181 20.49 -5.85 -1.83
C GLU A 181 19.85 -4.64 -1.14
N LEU A 182 18.87 -4.88 -0.26
CA LEU A 182 18.24 -3.84 0.55
C LEU A 182 19.16 -3.33 1.64
N GLN A 183 19.97 -4.21 2.25
CA GLN A 183 20.99 -3.81 3.22
C GLN A 183 21.97 -2.81 2.61
N GLU A 184 22.52 -3.13 1.45
CA GLU A 184 23.44 -2.27 0.72
C GLU A 184 22.79 -0.91 0.38
N ALA A 185 21.57 -0.94 -0.17
CA ALA A 185 20.86 0.27 -0.57
C ALA A 185 20.47 1.19 0.60
N LEU A 186 20.14 0.61 1.76
CA LEU A 186 19.63 1.36 2.91
C LEU A 186 20.68 1.68 3.97
N LYS A 187 21.89 1.12 3.88
CA LYS A 187 22.96 1.26 4.88
C LYS A 187 23.15 2.69 5.40
N THR A 188 23.25 3.66 4.50
CA THR A 188 23.49 5.07 4.83
C THR A 188 22.33 5.75 5.59
N TYR A 189 21.14 5.13 5.60
CA TYR A 189 19.98 5.62 6.35
C TYR A 189 19.89 5.04 7.77
N PHE A 190 20.70 4.02 8.08
CA PHE A 190 20.84 3.43 9.41
C PHE A 190 22.10 3.88 10.14
N GLU A 191 23.10 4.36 9.40
CA GLU A 191 24.27 5.02 9.98
C GLU A 191 23.83 6.36 10.61
N SER A 192 23.78 6.41 11.95
CA SER A 192 23.70 7.68 12.68
C SER A 192 24.95 8.50 12.34
N ASN A 193 24.78 9.78 11.99
CA ASN A 193 25.85 10.75 12.11
C ASN A 193 26.37 10.69 13.56
N ARG A 194 27.51 10.01 13.74
CA ARG A 194 28.34 10.16 14.95
C ARG A 194 28.97 11.54 14.95
#